data_AF-A0A5E9AMR0-F1
#
_entry.id   AF-A0A5E9AMR0-F1
#
_cell.length_a   1.000
_cell.length_b   1.000
_cell.length_c   1.000
_cell.angle_alpha   90.00
_cell.angle_beta   90.00
_cell.angle_gamma   90.00
#
_symmetry.space_group_name_H-M   'P 1'
#
loop_
_entity.id
_entity.type
_entity.pdbx_description
1 polymer ?
#
loop_
_entity_poly.entity_id
_entity_poly.type
_entity_poly.pdbx_seq_one_letter_code
_entity_poly.pdbx_strand_id
1 'polypeptide(L)'
;MIEEYDLTDQRTAMAALKAERERIGMPIVAMEEKSGVCMNSLYAWRHGVRQPSLGCLVALAQTLGFDILLVRRQRANDRGAK
;
A
#
# COMPACT_ATOMS: atom_id res chain seq x y z
N MET A 1 10.10 2.61 -15.75
CA MET A 1 8.63 2.86 -15.74
C MET A 1 8.25 2.93 -14.27
N ILE A 2 7.49 3.94 -13.85
CA ILE A 2 7.06 4.04 -12.44
C ILE A 2 5.87 3.10 -12.26
N GLU A 3 5.94 2.17 -11.32
CA GLU A 3 4.81 1.32 -10.96
C GLU A 3 3.92 2.08 -9.97
N GLU A 4 2.65 2.28 -10.35
CA GLU A 4 1.67 2.98 -9.54
C GLU A 4 0.50 2.05 -9.22
N TYR A 5 0.07 2.04 -7.96
CA TYR A 5 -1.06 1.25 -7.49
C TYR A 5 -2.08 2.17 -6.82
N ASP A 6 -3.34 2.08 -7.25
CA ASP A 6 -4.44 2.85 -6.64
C ASP A 6 -4.87 2.19 -5.33
N LEU A 7 -4.73 2.91 -4.22
CA LEU A 7 -5.11 2.42 -2.89
C LEU A 7 -6.62 2.25 -2.71
N THR A 8 -7.46 2.77 -3.62
CA THR A 8 -8.90 2.43 -3.65
C THR A 8 -9.13 0.97 -4.02
N ASP A 9 -8.22 0.35 -4.79
CA ASP A 9 -8.10 -1.10 -4.91
C ASP A 9 -7.06 -1.64 -3.91
N GLN A 10 -7.46 -1.64 -2.64
CA GLN A 10 -6.65 -2.12 -1.53
C GLN A 10 -6.14 -3.55 -1.75
N ARG A 11 -6.93 -4.44 -2.36
CA ARG A 11 -6.52 -5.84 -2.57
C ARG A 11 -5.33 -5.91 -3.51
N THR A 12 -5.38 -5.18 -4.62
CA THR A 12 -4.30 -5.13 -5.61
C THR A 12 -3.06 -4.45 -5.03
N ALA A 13 -3.23 -3.33 -4.32
CA ALA A 13 -2.12 -2.65 -3.66
C ALA A 13 -1.40 -3.55 -2.62
N MET A 14 -2.15 -4.26 -1.77
CA MET A 14 -1.54 -5.18 -0.80
C MET A 14 -0.90 -6.40 -1.47
N ALA A 15 -1.45 -6.87 -2.60
CA ALA A 15 -0.85 -7.94 -3.38
C ALA A 15 0.49 -7.51 -3.99
N ALA A 16 0.60 -6.27 -4.45
CA ALA A 16 1.84 -5.69 -4.97
C ALA A 16 2.93 -5.64 -3.89
N LEU A 17 2.60 -5.14 -2.69
CA LEU A 17 3.55 -5.14 -1.56
C LEU A 17 4.04 -6.56 -1.22
N LYS A 18 3.13 -7.54 -1.15
CA LYS A 18 3.51 -8.95 -0.92
C LYS A 18 4.43 -9.48 -2.02
N ALA A 19 4.09 -9.22 -3.29
CA ALA A 19 4.86 -9.65 -4.44
C ALA A 19 6.26 -9.03 -4.43
N GLU A 20 6.37 -7.75 -4.07
CA GLU A 20 7.65 -7.07 -3.96
C GLU A 20 8.53 -7.68 -2.86
N ARG A 21 7.95 -7.92 -1.67
CA ARG A 21 8.64 -8.64 -0.58
C ARG A 21 9.22 -9.97 -1.04
N GLU A 22 8.46 -10.73 -1.84
CA GLU A 22 8.89 -12.00 -2.42
C GLU A 22 9.97 -11.81 -3.50
N ARG A 23 9.81 -10.81 -4.37
CA ARG A 23 10.76 -10.47 -5.44
C ARG A 23 12.14 -10.09 -4.89
N ILE A 24 12.20 -9.30 -3.82
CA ILE A 24 13.45 -8.91 -3.17
C ILE A 24 13.98 -9.97 -2.19
N GLY A 25 13.26 -11.07 -2.00
CA GLY A 25 13.67 -12.17 -1.12
C GLY A 25 13.73 -11.81 0.35
N MET A 26 13.04 -10.75 0.81
CA MET A 26 13.12 -10.30 2.20
C MET A 26 12.46 -11.35 3.12
N PRO A 27 13.10 -11.85 4.18
CA PRO A 27 12.44 -12.76 5.13
C PRO A 27 11.24 -12.10 5.82
N ILE A 28 10.21 -12.90 6.17
CA ILE A 28 9.03 -12.38 6.87
C ILE A 28 9.44 -11.67 8.16
N VAL A 29 10.21 -12.34 9.02
CA VAL A 29 10.67 -11.77 10.31
C VAL A 29 11.38 -10.43 10.10
N ALA A 30 12.24 -10.33 9.09
CA ALA A 30 12.94 -9.08 8.79
C ALA A 30 11.99 -7.96 8.34
N MET A 31 10.93 -8.28 7.58
CA MET A 31 9.89 -7.31 7.23
C MET A 31 9.13 -6.85 8.49
N GLU A 32 8.76 -7.78 9.37
CA GLU A 32 8.03 -7.46 10.60
C GLU A 32 8.86 -6.58 11.54
N GLU A 33 10.15 -6.88 11.70
CA GLU A 33 11.09 -6.09 12.52
C GLU A 33 11.30 -4.69 11.95
N LYS A 34 11.48 -4.55 10.63
CA LYS A 34 11.74 -3.25 9.99
C LYS A 34 10.51 -2.36 9.91
N SER A 35 9.35 -2.93 9.61
CA SER A 35 8.11 -2.18 9.41
C SER A 35 7.25 -2.04 10.67
N GLY A 36 7.47 -2.91 11.67
CA GLY A 36 6.56 -3.07 12.80
C GLY A 36 5.22 -3.71 12.43
N VAL A 37 5.07 -4.22 11.19
CA VAL A 37 3.82 -4.81 10.68
C VAL A 37 3.98 -6.31 10.54
N CYS A 38 3.16 -7.07 11.27
CA CYS A 38 3.14 -8.52 11.12
C CYS A 38 2.51 -8.95 9.78
N MET A 39 2.97 -10.07 9.22
CA MET A 39 2.49 -10.61 7.95
C MET A 39 0.98 -10.93 7.99
N ASN A 40 0.48 -11.35 9.15
CA ASN A 40 -0.96 -11.56 9.36
C ASN A 40 -1.76 -10.26 9.19
N SER A 41 -1.18 -9.11 9.54
CA SER A 41 -1.80 -7.81 9.30
C SER A 41 -1.92 -7.53 7.81
N LEU A 42 -0.86 -7.78 7.03
CA LEU A 42 -0.87 -7.64 5.58
C LEU A 42 -1.95 -8.51 4.93
N TYR A 43 -2.08 -9.77 5.34
CA TYR A 43 -3.16 -10.64 4.86
C TYR A 43 -4.54 -10.12 5.23
N ALA A 44 -4.76 -9.71 6.49
CA ALA A 44 -6.02 -9.14 6.93
C ALA A 44 -6.41 -7.89 6.12
N TRP A 45 -5.43 -7.05 5.75
CA TRP A 45 -5.64 -5.91 4.87
C TRP A 45 -5.98 -6.34 3.44
N ARG A 46 -5.25 -7.30 2.87
CA ARG A 46 -5.51 -7.79 1.51
C ARG A 46 -6.90 -8.41 1.34
N HIS A 47 -7.42 -9.04 2.40
CA HIS A 47 -8.75 -9.65 2.41
C HIS A 47 -9.86 -8.69 2.83
N GLY A 48 -9.54 -7.43 3.18
CA GLY A 48 -10.52 -6.44 3.63
C GLY A 48 -11.11 -6.73 5.01
N VAL A 49 -10.55 -7.69 5.76
CA VAL A 49 -10.97 -8.03 7.14
C VAL A 49 -10.69 -6.88 8.10
N ARG A 50 -9.61 -6.13 7.82
CA ARG A 50 -9.20 -4.97 8.62
C ARG A 50 -8.60 -3.90 7.72
N GLN A 51 -8.75 -2.65 8.11
CA GLN A 51 -8.10 -1.51 7.46
C GLN A 51 -6.73 -1.22 8.10
N PRO A 52 -5.68 -0.93 7.32
CA PRO A 52 -4.43 -0.44 7.88
C PRO A 52 -4.62 0.95 8.50
N SER A 53 -3.89 1.24 9.57
CA SER A 53 -3.63 2.64 9.91
C SER A 53 -2.68 3.24 8.87
N LEU A 54 -2.77 4.54 8.61
CA LEU A 54 -1.91 5.21 7.64
C LEU A 54 -0.42 5.01 7.98
N GLY A 55 -0.05 5.12 9.26
CA GLY A 55 1.33 4.94 9.71
C GLY A 55 1.87 3.53 9.44
N CYS A 56 1.08 2.50 9.72
CA CYS A 56 1.49 1.11 9.44
C CYS A 56 1.60 0.85 7.94
N LEU A 57 0.70 1.41 7.13
CA LEU A 57 0.76 1.28 5.68
C LEU A 57 2.02 1.95 5.10
N VAL A 58 2.33 3.17 5.53
CA VAL A 58 3.54 3.91 5.11
C VAL A 58 4.79 3.14 5.52
N ALA A 59 4.88 2.69 6.77
CA ALA A 59 6.05 1.95 7.25
C ALA A 59 6.30 0.67 6.45
N LEU A 60 5.25 -0.09 6.14
CA LEU A 60 5.36 -1.29 5.32
C LEU A 60 5.77 -0.96 3.88
N ALA A 61 5.13 0.02 3.25
CA ALA A 61 5.44 0.43 1.88
C ALA A 61 6.91 0.84 1.73
N GLN A 62 7.40 1.71 2.62
CA GLN A 62 8.79 2.18 2.59
C GLN A 62 9.79 1.07 2.87
N THR A 63 9.47 0.14 3.79
CA THR A 63 10.30 -1.05 4.04
C THR A 63 10.49 -1.88 2.76
N LEU A 64 9.50 -1.88 1.87
CA LEU A 64 9.49 -2.63 0.62
C LEU A 64 9.90 -1.80 -0.60
N GLY A 65 10.33 -0.55 -0.41
CA GLY A 65 10.82 0.31 -1.49
C GLY A 65 9.74 1.10 -2.24
N PHE A 66 8.54 1.22 -1.68
CA PHE A 66 7.47 2.07 -2.21
C PHE A 66 7.31 3.35 -1.40
N ASP A 67 6.90 4.42 -2.10
CA ASP A 67 6.38 5.63 -1.49
C ASP A 67 4.87 5.71 -1.63
N ILE A 68 4.20 6.39 -0.68
CA ILE A 68 2.76 6.65 -0.73
C ILE A 68 2.53 8.11 -1.09
N LEU A 69 1.84 8.32 -2.20
CA LEU A 69 1.52 9.64 -2.73
C LEU A 69 0.04 9.96 -2.53
N LEU A 70 -0.24 11.09 -1.89
CA LEU A 70 -1.60 11.63 -1.78
C LEU A 70 -1.88 12.53 -2.99
N VAL A 71 -2.71 12.04 -3.91
CA VAL A 71 -3.11 12.79 -5.10
C VAL A 71 -4.45 13.47 -4.85
N ARG A 72 -4.49 14.81 -4.96
CA ARG A 72 -5.75 15.55 -4.92
C ARG A 72 -6.55 15.21 -6.18
N ARG A 73 -7.72 14.59 -6.01
CA ARG A 73 -8.70 14.49 -7.11
C ARG A 73 -8.98 15.88 -7.64
N GLN A 74 -8.75 16.12 -8.93
CA GLN A 74 -9.32 17.29 -9.58
C GLN A 74 -10.84 17.15 -9.40
N ARG A 75 -11.44 18.09 -8.66
CA ARG A 75 -12.90 18.26 -8.75
C ARG A 75 -13.19 18.41 -10.24
N ALA A 76 -14.13 17.63 -10.76
CA ALA A 76 -14.58 17.82 -12.14
C ALA A 76 -14.90 19.31 -12.31
N ASN A 77 -14.04 20.01 -13.03
CA ASN A 77 -14.10 21.46 -13.17
C ASN A 77 -15.34 21.79 -14.01
N ASP A 78 -16.33 22.43 -13.38
CA ASP A 78 -17.13 23.50 -13.94
C ASP A 78 -17.73 23.32 -15.35
N ARG A 79 -18.36 22.18 -15.65
CA ARG A 79 -19.36 22.13 -16.73
C ARG A 79 -20.71 22.65 -16.23
N GLY A 80 -20.78 23.97 -16.03
CA GLY A 80 -22.02 24.62 -15.59
C GLY A 80 -22.05 26.14 -15.70
N ALA A 81 -21.01 26.80 -16.23
CA ALA A 81 -21.10 28.21 -16.59
C ALA A 81 -21.24 28.31 -18.12
N LYS A 82 -22.48 28.31 -18.60
CA LYS A 82 -22.85 28.88 -19.89
C LYS A 82 -24.18 29.59 -19.75
#